data_AF-A0A8H5KSJ8-F1
#
_entry.id   AF-A0A8H5KSJ8-F1
#
_cell.length_a   1.000
_cell.length_b   1.000
_cell.length_c   1.000
_cell.angle_alpha   90.00
_cell.angle_beta   90.00
_cell.angle_gamma   90.00
#
_symmetry.space_group_name_H-M   'P 1'
#
loop_
_entity.id
_entity.type
_entity.pdbx_description
1 polymer ?
#
loop_
_entity_poly.entity_id
_entity_poly.type
_entity_poly.pdbx_seq_one_letter_code
_entity_poly.pdbx_strand_id
1 'polypeptide(L)'
;MAALDTYSGREFRFLKYIDDADQHQDSIAVKRSAYWCYCGPLLDTGSSLPDNLYDFESQVFTGSIRSRLDPFLNYIKNVLLDKGFKHYFLTIRATTPTREFDQPRWHTDELFFTTDILPGTRLGLKSHHKKHHEPTGTNFKICTTLLGPSTLFIPASHQPHARKAQESARDAASTEHECVSIRCVGCAAAADAVRNELATVLEPFGAEAAEIGECSVFKVGREFGAVHSEPCMSEGDSGRVFINVVPGTEDELRVLMRKWGMEFPRQWWVGGR
;
A
#
# COMPACT_ATOMS: atom_id res chain seq x y z
N MET A 1 11.13 1.28 23.79
CA MET A 1 10.19 0.14 23.95
C MET A 1 8.79 0.60 24.40
N ALA A 2 8.09 1.47 23.67
CA ALA A 2 6.76 1.92 24.13
C ALA A 2 5.71 2.14 23.03
N ALA A 3 6.08 2.49 21.80
CA ALA A 3 5.08 2.89 20.81
C ALA A 3 4.43 1.71 20.06
N LEU A 4 5.02 0.52 20.02
CA LEU A 4 4.62 -0.57 19.10
C LEU A 4 4.46 -1.94 19.81
N ASP A 5 4.50 -2.04 21.14
CA ASP A 5 4.25 -3.33 21.84
C ASP A 5 2.81 -3.47 22.36
N THR A 6 2.01 -2.42 22.17
CA THR A 6 0.55 -2.37 22.44
C THR A 6 -0.33 -2.76 21.24
N TYR A 7 0.22 -3.42 20.22
CA TYR A 7 -0.49 -3.76 18.96
C TYR A 7 -1.49 -4.92 19.02
N SER A 8 -1.69 -5.54 20.18
CA SER A 8 -2.68 -6.60 20.32
C SER A 8 -4.10 -6.00 20.35
N GLY A 9 -4.65 -5.68 19.18
CA GLY A 9 -6.09 -5.44 19.06
C GLY A 9 -6.57 -4.57 17.91
N ARG A 10 -5.69 -3.75 17.31
CA ARG A 10 -6.09 -2.85 16.20
C ARG A 10 -5.52 -3.30 14.86
N GLU A 11 -6.31 -3.19 13.80
CA GLU A 11 -5.92 -3.51 12.43
C GLU A 11 -5.04 -2.43 11.79
N PHE A 12 -5.23 -1.16 12.18
CA PHE A 12 -4.40 -0.04 11.74
C PHE A 12 -4.26 1.02 12.84
N ARG A 13 -3.34 1.95 12.60
CA ARG A 13 -3.20 3.20 13.35
C ARG A 13 -2.43 4.23 12.54
N PHE A 14 -2.58 5.50 12.89
CA PHE A 14 -1.76 6.59 12.38
C PHE A 14 -0.63 6.92 13.35
N LEU A 15 0.53 7.22 12.79
CA LEU A 15 1.74 7.58 13.51
C LEU A 15 2.33 8.86 12.93
N LYS A 16 2.49 9.86 13.77
CA LYS A 16 3.15 11.11 13.42
C LYS A 16 4.65 10.88 13.22
N TYR A 17 5.19 11.38 12.11
CA TYR A 17 6.62 11.35 11.79
C TYR A 17 7.21 12.73 11.47
N ILE A 18 6.37 13.75 11.26
CA ILE A 18 6.74 15.17 11.10
C ILE A 18 5.80 16.00 11.98
N ASP A 19 6.33 17.03 12.63
CA ASP A 19 5.53 18.04 13.32
C ASP A 19 4.98 19.11 12.35
N ASP A 20 3.84 19.70 12.69
CA ASP A 20 3.14 20.66 11.82
C ASP A 20 4.00 21.90 11.50
N ALA A 21 4.94 22.24 12.38
CA ALA A 21 5.90 23.33 12.21
C ALA A 21 6.99 23.04 11.15
N ASP A 22 7.24 21.77 10.85
CA ASP A 22 8.30 21.31 9.92
C ASP A 22 7.74 21.00 8.52
N GLN A 23 6.46 21.33 8.27
CA GLN A 23 5.83 21.10 6.98
C GLN A 23 6.32 22.09 5.92
N HIS A 24 7.23 21.65 5.05
CA HIS A 24 7.70 22.44 3.91
C HIS A 24 6.63 22.56 2.80
N GLN A 25 6.27 23.81 2.50
CA GLN A 25 5.31 24.21 1.47
C GLN A 25 5.94 24.34 0.06
N ASP A 26 6.93 23.52 -0.27
CA ASP A 26 7.46 23.52 -1.64
C ASP A 26 6.33 23.18 -2.63
N SER A 27 6.21 24.00 -3.68
CA SER A 27 5.22 23.79 -4.75
C SER A 27 5.65 22.62 -5.64
N ILE A 28 5.31 21.40 -5.22
CA ILE A 28 5.57 20.16 -5.95
C ILE A 28 4.29 19.68 -6.61
N ALA A 29 4.39 19.28 -7.88
CA ALA A 29 3.31 18.63 -8.61
C ALA A 29 3.83 17.40 -9.38
N VAL A 30 2.94 16.44 -9.63
CA VAL A 30 3.20 15.24 -10.42
C VAL A 30 3.03 15.55 -11.91
N LYS A 31 4.12 15.50 -12.67
CA LYS A 31 4.12 15.72 -14.13
C LYS A 31 3.57 14.53 -14.91
N ARG A 32 3.80 13.32 -14.41
CA ARG A 32 3.38 12.06 -15.03
C ARG A 32 3.19 10.98 -13.99
N SER A 33 2.25 10.08 -14.25
CA SER A 33 2.07 8.90 -13.39
C SER A 33 3.26 7.97 -13.55
N ALA A 34 3.83 7.49 -12.44
CA ALA A 34 4.99 6.60 -12.45
C ALA A 34 5.13 5.94 -11.07
N TYR A 35 5.92 4.87 -11.00
CA TYR A 35 6.34 4.33 -9.70
C TYR A 35 7.81 4.00 -9.68
N TRP A 36 8.43 4.20 -8.53
CA TRP A 36 9.78 3.77 -8.21
C TRP A 36 9.71 2.74 -7.08
N CYS A 37 10.52 1.71 -7.20
CA CYS A 37 10.55 0.55 -6.33
C CYS A 37 11.99 0.30 -5.87
N TYR A 38 12.13 -0.06 -4.60
CA TYR A 38 13.38 -0.49 -4.00
C TYR A 38 13.14 -1.66 -3.06
N CYS A 39 13.82 -2.77 -3.29
CA CYS A 39 13.80 -3.97 -2.47
C CYS A 39 15.21 -4.28 -2.01
N GLY A 40 15.52 -4.08 -0.74
CA GLY A 40 16.89 -4.09 -0.24
C GLY A 40 17.05 -3.65 1.21
N PRO A 41 18.29 -3.39 1.64
CA PRO A 41 18.59 -2.81 2.96
C PRO A 41 17.87 -1.49 3.21
N LEU A 42 17.60 -1.15 4.47
CA LEU A 42 17.00 0.14 4.81
C LEU A 42 17.86 1.29 4.28
N LEU A 43 17.27 2.19 3.49
CA LEU A 43 17.97 3.35 2.94
C LEU A 43 18.40 4.31 4.06
N ASP A 44 19.58 4.89 3.89
CA ASP A 44 20.14 5.90 4.79
C ASP A 44 20.22 7.25 4.08
N THR A 45 19.43 8.23 4.54
CA THR A 45 19.43 9.58 3.97
C THR A 45 20.72 10.35 4.27
N GLY A 46 21.52 9.91 5.25
CA GLY A 46 22.87 10.43 5.49
C GLY A 46 23.90 9.93 4.46
N SER A 47 23.53 8.94 3.64
CA SER A 47 24.33 8.44 2.52
C SER A 47 23.72 8.84 1.18
N SER A 48 24.44 8.64 0.08
CA SER A 48 23.88 8.83 -1.25
C SER A 48 22.72 7.84 -1.47
N LEU A 49 21.51 8.36 -1.61
CA LEU A 49 20.38 7.56 -2.09
C LEU A 49 20.64 7.06 -3.52
N PRO A 50 19.95 6.01 -3.96
CA PRO A 50 20.28 5.39 -5.22
C PRO A 50 20.04 6.31 -6.41
N ASP A 51 20.98 6.30 -7.38
CA ASP A 51 20.97 7.27 -8.49
C ASP A 51 19.67 7.28 -9.29
N ASN A 52 19.06 6.11 -9.49
CA ASN A 52 17.82 5.98 -10.25
C ASN A 52 16.60 6.61 -9.56
N LEU A 53 16.70 6.96 -8.27
CA LEU A 53 15.69 7.74 -7.56
C LEU A 53 15.75 9.21 -8.01
N TYR A 54 16.94 9.77 -8.22
CA TYR A 54 17.09 11.13 -8.76
C TYR A 54 16.60 11.20 -10.21
N ASP A 55 16.86 10.16 -11.00
CA ASP A 55 16.30 10.04 -12.36
C ASP A 55 14.76 10.00 -12.33
N PHE A 56 14.18 9.20 -11.43
CA PHE A 56 12.73 9.16 -11.22
C PHE A 56 12.19 10.53 -10.80
N GLU A 57 12.79 11.15 -9.80
CA GLU A 57 12.34 12.44 -9.26
C GLU A 57 12.35 13.54 -10.33
N SER A 58 13.45 13.67 -11.07
CA SER A 58 13.61 14.66 -12.12
C SER A 58 12.63 14.47 -13.28
N GLN A 59 12.22 13.24 -13.58
CA GLN A 59 11.27 12.96 -14.65
C GLN A 59 9.80 13.07 -14.23
N VAL A 60 9.51 12.85 -12.95
CA VAL A 60 8.15 12.66 -12.46
C VAL A 60 7.58 13.89 -11.76
N PHE A 61 8.41 14.75 -11.16
CA PHE A 61 7.95 15.90 -10.38
C PHE A 61 8.42 17.25 -10.93
N THR A 62 7.66 18.31 -10.67
CA THR A 62 8.05 19.69 -11.01
C THR A 62 9.13 20.26 -10.08
N GLY A 63 9.28 19.68 -8.90
CA GLY A 63 10.26 20.07 -7.89
C GLY A 63 10.71 18.85 -7.08
N SER A 64 11.55 19.09 -6.09
CA SER A 64 12.12 18.01 -5.30
C SER A 64 11.16 17.50 -4.22
N ILE A 65 11.02 16.19 -4.07
CA ILE A 65 10.23 15.57 -2.98
C ILE A 65 11.07 15.29 -1.72
N ARG A 66 12.37 15.58 -1.74
CA ARG A 66 13.34 15.19 -0.70
C ARG A 66 12.97 15.79 0.67
N SER A 67 12.50 17.04 0.71
CA SER A 67 12.08 17.72 1.94
C SER A 67 10.97 16.98 2.70
N ARG A 68 10.16 16.17 2.01
CA ARG A 68 9.11 15.33 2.61
C ARG A 68 9.50 13.85 2.69
N LEU A 69 10.28 13.36 1.73
CA LEU A 69 10.71 11.97 1.67
C LEU A 69 11.76 11.64 2.74
N ASP A 70 12.75 12.50 2.96
CA ASP A 70 13.86 12.20 3.87
C ASP A 70 13.43 12.05 5.33
N PRO A 71 12.58 12.94 5.90
CA PRO A 71 12.09 12.74 7.25
C PRO A 71 11.32 11.42 7.39
N PHE A 72 10.50 11.07 6.39
CA PHE A 72 9.78 9.80 6.38
C PHE A 72 10.73 8.59 6.33
N LEU A 73 11.75 8.62 5.47
CA LEU A 73 12.75 7.55 5.37
C LEU A 73 13.55 7.37 6.66
N ASN A 74 13.91 8.47 7.32
CA ASN A 74 14.61 8.42 8.61
C ASN A 74 13.71 7.86 9.72
N TYR A 75 12.46 8.32 9.78
CA TYR A 75 11.48 7.80 10.71
C TYR A 75 11.26 6.29 10.54
N ILE A 76 11.00 5.86 9.30
CA ILE A 76 10.71 4.45 9.02
C ILE A 76 11.92 3.56 9.30
N LYS A 77 13.13 4.02 8.96
CA LYS A 77 14.37 3.30 9.28
C LYS A 77 14.47 3.02 10.78
N ASN A 78 14.24 4.02 11.63
CA ASN A 78 14.32 3.86 13.07
C ASN A 78 13.23 2.91 13.60
N VAL A 79 11.98 3.09 13.15
CA VAL A 79 10.86 2.21 13.52
C VAL A 79 11.13 0.75 13.16
N LEU A 80 11.71 0.49 11.99
CA LEU A 80 12.01 -0.86 11.53
C LEU A 80 13.22 -1.48 12.24
N LEU A 81 14.29 -0.70 12.48
CA LEU A 81 15.44 -1.15 13.26
C LEU A 81 15.06 -1.53 14.69
N ASP A 82 14.20 -0.75 15.34
CA ASP A 82 13.66 -1.03 16.68
C ASP A 82 12.88 -2.35 16.74
N LYS A 83 12.38 -2.82 15.59
CA LYS A 83 11.67 -4.09 15.43
C LYS A 83 12.54 -5.22 14.85
N GLY A 84 13.84 -4.98 14.69
CA GLY A 84 14.80 -5.97 14.19
C GLY A 84 14.81 -6.14 12.67
N PHE A 85 14.07 -5.31 11.93
CA PHE A 85 14.10 -5.32 10.46
C PHE A 85 15.29 -4.54 9.93
N LYS A 86 15.98 -5.13 8.95
CA LYS A 86 17.12 -4.51 8.24
C LYS A 86 16.87 -4.32 6.75
N HIS A 87 15.73 -4.80 6.27
CA HIS A 87 15.37 -4.80 4.86
C HIS A 87 13.89 -4.48 4.70
N TYR A 88 13.54 -3.97 3.53
CA TYR A 88 12.16 -3.70 3.16
C TYR A 88 11.94 -3.77 1.65
N PHE A 89 10.68 -3.75 1.26
CA PHE A 89 10.24 -3.37 -0.07
C PHE A 89 9.52 -2.01 0.00
N LEU A 90 10.18 -0.98 -0.52
CA LEU A 90 9.72 0.40 -0.60
C LEU A 90 9.18 0.69 -2.01
N THR A 91 8.04 1.36 -2.10
CA THR A 91 7.45 1.84 -3.35
C THR A 91 7.06 3.30 -3.19
N ILE A 92 7.44 4.14 -4.14
CA ILE A 92 6.95 5.51 -4.31
C ILE A 92 6.08 5.52 -5.56
N ARG A 93 4.80 5.82 -5.43
CA ARG A 93 3.84 5.92 -6.54
C ARG A 93 3.41 7.36 -6.71
N ALA A 94 3.74 7.93 -7.86
CA ALA A 94 3.26 9.23 -8.30
C ALA A 94 2.08 9.02 -9.25
N THR A 95 0.98 9.74 -9.01
CA THR A 95 -0.25 9.64 -9.81
C THR A 95 -0.69 11.05 -10.20
N THR A 96 -0.86 11.29 -11.49
CA THR A 96 -1.50 12.52 -11.98
C THR A 96 -2.98 12.53 -11.58
N PRO A 97 -3.63 13.72 -11.54
CA PRO A 97 -5.08 13.78 -11.30
C PRO A 97 -5.82 12.82 -12.22
N THR A 98 -6.75 12.04 -11.65
CA THR A 98 -7.45 10.99 -12.37
C THR A 98 -8.80 10.71 -11.74
N ARG A 99 -9.75 10.31 -12.59
CA ARG A 99 -11.11 9.91 -12.21
C ARG A 99 -11.25 8.42 -11.89
N GLU A 100 -10.16 7.67 -12.05
CA GLU A 100 -10.14 6.23 -11.82
C GLU A 100 -10.59 5.84 -10.39
N PHE A 101 -10.43 6.76 -9.43
CA PHE A 101 -10.67 6.57 -8.01
C PHE A 101 -11.78 7.47 -7.46
N ASP A 102 -12.64 8.03 -8.33
CA ASP A 102 -13.84 8.79 -7.90
C ASP A 102 -14.73 7.92 -6.99
N GLN A 103 -14.74 6.61 -7.22
CA GLN A 103 -15.41 5.62 -6.39
C GLN A 103 -14.40 4.86 -5.53
N PRO A 104 -14.68 4.68 -4.22
CA PRO A 104 -13.78 3.94 -3.34
C PRO A 104 -13.66 2.47 -3.76
N ARG A 105 -12.44 1.94 -3.62
CA ARG A 105 -12.05 0.57 -3.95
C ARG A 105 -11.66 -0.15 -2.68
N TRP A 106 -12.63 -0.40 -1.81
CA TRP A 106 -12.40 -1.06 -0.52
C TRP A 106 -11.79 -2.45 -0.69
N HIS A 107 -10.60 -2.66 -0.13
CA HIS A 107 -9.88 -3.93 -0.16
C HIS A 107 -9.04 -4.15 1.10
N THR A 108 -8.61 -5.40 1.30
CA THR A 108 -7.47 -5.76 2.15
C THR A 108 -6.32 -6.18 1.24
N ASP A 109 -5.09 -5.84 1.62
CA ASP A 109 -3.91 -6.41 0.97
C ASP A 109 -3.80 -7.90 1.29
N GLU A 110 -3.18 -8.66 0.38
CA GLU A 110 -2.84 -10.05 0.60
C GLU A 110 -1.51 -10.18 1.38
N LEU A 111 -1.19 -11.39 1.83
CA LEU A 111 0.10 -11.67 2.48
C LEU A 111 1.23 -11.63 1.44
N PHE A 112 2.17 -10.70 1.59
CA PHE A 112 3.28 -10.50 0.64
C PHE A 112 4.22 -11.70 0.54
N PHE A 113 4.47 -12.38 1.66
CA PHE A 113 5.48 -13.44 1.77
C PHE A 113 4.91 -14.85 1.80
N THR A 114 3.61 -15.02 1.55
CA THR A 114 3.04 -16.37 1.51
C THR A 114 3.71 -17.21 0.40
N THR A 115 4.05 -18.45 0.74
CA THR A 115 4.55 -19.43 -0.23
C THR A 115 3.42 -20.11 -0.99
N ASP A 116 2.17 -19.92 -0.55
CA ASP A 116 1.02 -20.49 -1.22
C ASP A 116 0.78 -19.78 -2.56
N ILE A 117 0.13 -20.49 -3.47
CA ILE A 117 -0.44 -19.90 -4.68
C ILE A 117 -1.50 -18.92 -4.19
N LEU A 118 -1.16 -17.63 -4.17
CA LEU A 118 -2.08 -16.55 -3.78
C LEU A 118 -3.42 -16.74 -4.51
N PRO A 119 -4.49 -17.13 -3.80
CA PRO A 119 -5.82 -17.18 -4.40
C PRO A 119 -6.20 -15.73 -4.63
N GLY A 120 -6.26 -15.26 -5.88
CA GLY A 120 -6.63 -13.86 -6.17
C GLY A 120 -5.85 -13.17 -7.28
N THR A 121 -4.78 -13.78 -7.80
CA THR A 121 -4.24 -13.37 -9.12
C THR A 121 -5.08 -13.91 -10.28
N ARG A 122 -6.04 -14.80 -10.00
CA ARG A 122 -7.09 -15.26 -10.90
C ARG A 122 -8.42 -14.84 -10.31
N LEU A 123 -8.85 -13.62 -10.65
CA LEU A 123 -10.26 -13.23 -10.47
C LEU A 123 -11.15 -14.35 -11.03
N GLY A 124 -12.28 -14.62 -10.39
CA GLY A 124 -13.27 -15.58 -10.91
C GLY A 124 -13.06 -17.07 -10.60
N LEU A 125 -12.03 -17.50 -9.87
CA LEU A 125 -11.94 -18.85 -9.32
C LEU A 125 -12.33 -18.85 -7.83
N LYS A 126 -13.05 -19.89 -7.38
CA LYS A 126 -13.27 -20.14 -5.94
C LYS A 126 -11.92 -20.14 -5.24
N SER A 127 -11.73 -19.20 -4.34
CA SER A 127 -10.51 -19.04 -3.57
C SER A 127 -10.30 -20.29 -2.71
N HIS A 128 -9.35 -21.17 -3.07
CA HIS A 128 -8.87 -22.26 -2.20
C HIS A 128 -7.97 -21.70 -1.07
N HIS A 129 -8.40 -20.61 -0.43
CA HIS A 129 -7.71 -20.06 0.72
C HIS A 129 -7.91 -21.02 1.88
N LYS A 130 -6.87 -21.78 2.21
CA LYS A 130 -6.80 -22.45 3.50
C LYS A 130 -6.56 -21.36 4.55
N LYS A 131 -7.36 -21.30 5.61
CA LYS A 131 -7.11 -20.37 6.71
C LYS A 131 -5.65 -20.49 7.12
N HIS A 132 -4.88 -19.41 6.96
CA HIS A 132 -3.44 -19.48 7.16
C HIS A 132 -3.12 -19.52 8.66
N HIS A 133 -2.05 -20.26 8.97
CA HIS A 133 -1.40 -20.32 10.27
C HIS A 133 -0.86 -18.94 10.72
N GLU A 134 -0.54 -18.88 12.02
CA GLU A 134 -0.24 -17.72 12.86
C GLU A 134 0.43 -16.50 12.17
N PRO A 135 0.10 -15.27 12.62
CA PRO A 135 0.72 -14.05 12.10
C PRO A 135 2.24 -14.15 12.22
N THR A 136 2.94 -14.18 11.09
CA THR A 136 4.37 -13.89 11.08
C THR A 136 4.54 -12.43 11.51
N GLY A 137 5.67 -12.11 12.15
CA GLY A 137 5.99 -10.74 12.54
C GLY A 137 6.09 -9.74 11.37
N THR A 138 5.87 -10.20 10.13
CA THR A 138 6.00 -9.48 8.86
C THR A 138 4.66 -9.18 8.17
N ASN A 139 3.53 -9.55 8.78
CA ASN A 139 2.19 -9.35 8.19
C ASN A 139 1.62 -7.94 8.41
N PHE A 140 2.41 -6.92 8.06
CA PHE A 140 2.00 -5.53 8.11
C PHE A 140 2.69 -4.71 7.02
N LYS A 141 2.09 -3.57 6.69
CA LYS A 141 2.73 -2.53 5.87
C LYS A 141 2.62 -1.18 6.53
N ILE A 142 3.45 -0.26 6.06
CA ILE A 142 3.44 1.13 6.46
C ILE A 142 3.26 1.97 5.21
N CYS A 143 2.35 2.92 5.21
CA CYS A 143 2.18 3.83 4.09
C CYS A 143 1.94 5.26 4.53
N THR A 144 2.31 6.22 3.69
CA THR A 144 2.04 7.64 3.87
C THR A 144 1.79 8.29 2.51
N THR A 145 1.32 9.53 2.53
CA THR A 145 1.15 10.35 1.34
C THR A 145 1.92 11.65 1.52
N LEU A 146 2.92 11.89 0.66
CA LEU A 146 3.73 13.11 0.71
C LEU A 146 3.06 14.30 0.00
N LEU A 147 2.13 14.02 -0.91
CA LEU A 147 1.38 15.01 -1.68
C LEU A 147 0.02 14.42 -2.06
N GLY A 148 -1.02 15.22 -1.96
CA GLY A 148 -2.39 14.80 -2.24
C GLY A 148 -3.04 14.03 -1.09
N PRO A 149 -4.24 13.46 -1.31
CA PRO A 149 -5.04 12.87 -0.25
C PRO A 149 -4.48 11.53 0.26
N SER A 150 -4.68 11.27 1.55
CA SER A 150 -4.25 10.05 2.23
C SER A 150 -5.11 8.83 1.91
N THR A 151 -4.54 7.64 2.10
CA THR A 151 -5.29 6.37 2.04
C THR A 151 -6.42 6.39 3.06
N LEU A 152 -7.60 5.94 2.63
CA LEU A 152 -8.80 5.86 3.44
C LEU A 152 -8.88 4.50 4.14
N PHE A 153 -9.29 4.47 5.39
CA PHE A 153 -9.49 3.25 6.18
C PHE A 153 -10.91 3.22 6.71
N ILE A 154 -11.54 2.05 6.72
CA ILE A 154 -12.77 1.85 7.48
C ILE A 154 -12.43 1.98 8.98
N PRO A 155 -13.20 2.74 9.78
CA PRO A 155 -12.92 2.91 11.20
C PRO A 155 -12.74 1.58 11.94
N ALA A 156 -11.87 1.56 12.95
CA ALA A 156 -11.50 0.33 13.66
C ALA A 156 -12.72 -0.43 14.22
N SER A 157 -13.77 0.27 14.65
CA SER A 157 -15.04 -0.32 15.13
C SER A 157 -15.79 -1.14 14.06
N HIS A 158 -15.57 -0.85 12.78
CA HIS A 158 -16.29 -1.46 11.66
C HIS A 158 -15.43 -2.44 10.85
N GLN A 159 -14.14 -2.57 11.15
CA GLN A 159 -13.21 -3.44 10.43
C GLN A 159 -13.69 -4.91 10.31
N PRO A 160 -14.18 -5.59 11.37
CA PRO A 160 -14.71 -6.94 11.24
C PRO A 160 -15.93 -7.04 10.32
N HIS A 161 -16.83 -6.05 10.37
CA HIS A 161 -18.02 -5.99 9.52
C HIS A 161 -17.63 -5.77 8.05
N ALA A 162 -16.67 -4.88 7.81
CA ALA A 162 -16.16 -4.60 6.48
C ALA A 162 -15.47 -5.82 5.85
N ARG A 163 -14.66 -6.57 6.61
CA ARG A 163 -14.07 -7.84 6.12
C ARG A 163 -15.14 -8.86 5.75
N LYS A 164 -16.17 -9.02 6.59
CA LYS A 164 -17.30 -9.92 6.31
C LYS A 164 -18.06 -9.51 5.04
N ALA A 165 -18.28 -8.21 4.84
CA ALA A 165 -18.89 -7.69 3.61
C ALA A 165 -18.02 -7.96 2.38
N GLN A 166 -16.70 -7.79 2.48
CA GLN A 166 -15.75 -8.15 1.42
C GLN A 166 -15.79 -9.62 1.05
N GLU A 167 -15.79 -10.50 2.04
CA GLU A 167 -15.92 -11.95 1.82
C GLU A 167 -17.24 -12.28 1.13
N SER A 168 -18.36 -11.75 1.65
CA SER A 168 -19.69 -11.98 1.09
C SER A 168 -19.81 -11.48 -0.35
N ALA A 169 -19.29 -10.29 -0.65
CA ALA A 169 -19.30 -9.72 -1.99
C ALA A 169 -18.45 -10.53 -2.97
N ARG A 170 -17.27 -11.00 -2.54
CA ARG A 170 -16.39 -11.86 -3.35
C ARG A 170 -17.04 -13.21 -3.64
N ASP A 171 -17.69 -13.81 -2.65
CA ASP A 171 -18.39 -15.08 -2.82
C ASP A 171 -19.58 -14.93 -3.76
N ALA A 172 -20.37 -13.86 -3.63
CA ALA A 172 -21.49 -13.57 -4.51
C ALA A 172 -21.07 -13.29 -5.97
N ALA A 173 -19.93 -12.63 -6.16
CA ALA A 173 -19.36 -12.35 -7.48
C ALA A 173 -18.48 -13.50 -8.02
N SER A 174 -18.30 -14.57 -7.23
CA SER A 174 -17.48 -15.70 -7.65
C SER A 174 -18.14 -16.45 -8.81
N THR A 175 -17.31 -16.90 -9.74
CA THR A 175 -17.75 -17.63 -10.93
C THR A 175 -17.09 -19.00 -10.95
N GLU A 176 -17.59 -19.93 -11.77
CA GLU A 176 -16.95 -21.25 -11.96
C GLU A 176 -15.99 -21.29 -13.16
N HIS A 177 -15.72 -20.14 -13.81
CA HIS A 177 -14.89 -20.11 -15.00
C HIS A 177 -13.40 -20.17 -14.67
N GLU A 178 -12.67 -21.07 -15.35
CA GLU A 178 -11.22 -21.13 -15.26
C GLU A 178 -10.61 -20.00 -16.09
N CYS A 179 -10.08 -18.98 -15.40
CA CYS A 179 -9.44 -17.85 -16.05
C CYS A 179 -7.93 -18.04 -16.17
N VAL A 180 -7.44 -18.09 -17.41
CA VAL A 180 -6.00 -18.07 -17.73
C VAL A 180 -5.52 -16.69 -18.22
N SER A 181 -6.43 -15.74 -18.41
CA SER A 181 -6.11 -14.42 -18.98
C SER A 181 -6.28 -13.29 -17.97
N ILE A 182 -5.23 -12.49 -17.80
CA ILE A 182 -5.26 -11.25 -17.01
C ILE A 182 -6.28 -10.20 -17.52
N ARG A 183 -6.84 -10.37 -18.73
CA ARG A 183 -7.83 -9.49 -19.35
C ARG A 183 -9.21 -10.14 -19.53
N CYS A 184 -9.52 -11.17 -18.74
CA CYS A 184 -10.83 -11.80 -18.83
C CYS A 184 -11.95 -10.81 -18.47
N VAL A 185 -12.92 -10.65 -19.37
CA VAL A 185 -14.08 -9.76 -19.18
C VAL A 185 -14.91 -10.21 -17.98
N GLY A 186 -15.09 -11.51 -17.77
CA GLY A 186 -15.81 -12.04 -16.60
C GLY A 186 -15.12 -11.72 -15.27
N CYS A 187 -13.79 -11.79 -15.25
CA CYS A 187 -12.98 -11.39 -14.10
C CYS A 187 -13.08 -9.90 -13.79
N ALA A 188 -13.03 -9.06 -14.83
CA ALA A 188 -13.18 -7.62 -14.70
C ALA A 188 -14.58 -7.27 -14.18
N ALA A 189 -15.64 -7.87 -14.77
CA ALA A 189 -17.01 -7.66 -14.33
C ALA A 189 -17.25 -8.11 -12.89
N ALA A 190 -16.67 -9.25 -12.47
CA ALA A 190 -16.74 -9.71 -11.08
C ALA A 190 -16.02 -8.74 -10.13
N ALA A 191 -14.83 -8.24 -10.51
CA ALA A 191 -14.12 -7.23 -9.73
C ALA A 191 -14.94 -5.94 -9.59
N ASP A 192 -15.58 -5.49 -10.66
CA ASP A 192 -16.42 -4.29 -10.67
C ASP A 192 -17.70 -4.49 -9.85
N ALA A 193 -18.32 -5.67 -9.90
CA ALA A 193 -19.46 -6.01 -9.04
C ALA A 193 -19.10 -5.94 -7.56
N VAL A 194 -17.95 -6.52 -7.17
CA VAL A 194 -17.44 -6.42 -5.79
C VAL A 194 -17.18 -4.96 -5.40
N ARG A 195 -16.55 -4.17 -6.28
CA ARG A 195 -16.28 -2.74 -6.01
C ARG A 195 -17.57 -1.95 -5.79
N ASN A 196 -18.58 -2.16 -6.64
CA ASN A 196 -19.86 -1.46 -6.56
C ASN A 196 -20.63 -1.81 -5.29
N GLU A 197 -20.67 -3.10 -4.94
CA GLU A 197 -21.30 -3.57 -3.71
C GLU A 197 -20.62 -2.96 -2.49
N LEU A 198 -19.29 -3.04 -2.41
CA LEU A 198 -18.56 -2.54 -1.25
C LEU A 198 -18.59 -1.01 -1.12
N ALA A 199 -18.59 -0.28 -2.23
CA ALA A 199 -18.75 1.17 -2.19
C ALA A 199 -20.08 1.57 -1.52
N THR A 200 -21.14 0.82 -1.79
CA THR A 200 -22.49 1.07 -1.23
C THR A 200 -22.61 0.57 0.20
N VAL A 201 -22.23 -0.69 0.46
CA VAL A 201 -22.42 -1.34 1.77
C VAL A 201 -21.56 -0.72 2.86
N LEU A 202 -20.37 -0.22 2.50
CA LEU A 202 -19.43 0.36 3.47
C LEU A 202 -19.54 1.88 3.61
N GLU A 203 -20.28 2.57 2.73
CA GLU A 203 -20.51 4.02 2.83
C GLU A 203 -20.99 4.45 4.23
N PRO A 204 -21.96 3.77 4.88
CA PRO A 204 -22.44 4.18 6.20
C PRO A 204 -21.41 4.09 7.33
N PHE A 205 -20.31 3.36 7.12
CA PHE A 205 -19.24 3.24 8.12
C PHE A 205 -18.28 4.43 8.10
N GLY A 206 -18.33 5.27 7.05
CA GLY A 206 -17.40 6.38 6.88
C GLY A 206 -15.96 5.93 6.64
N ALA A 207 -15.04 6.88 6.72
CA ALA A 207 -13.62 6.66 6.48
C ALA A 207 -12.76 7.53 7.41
N GLU A 208 -11.61 6.98 7.81
CA GLU A 208 -10.54 7.67 8.51
C GLU A 208 -9.30 7.73 7.60
N ALA A 209 -8.51 8.79 7.71
CA ALA A 209 -7.29 8.95 6.93
C ALA A 209 -6.18 9.53 7.81
N ALA A 210 -4.93 9.21 7.45
CA ALA A 210 -3.77 9.81 8.08
C ALA A 210 -3.68 11.29 7.73
N GLU A 211 -3.38 12.13 8.72
CA GLU A 211 -3.12 13.55 8.48
C GLU A 211 -1.77 13.76 7.78
N ILE A 212 -1.53 14.99 7.31
CA ILE A 212 -0.23 15.38 6.77
C ILE A 212 0.84 15.21 7.85
N GLY A 213 1.96 14.57 7.51
CA GLY A 213 3.01 14.24 8.48
C GLY A 213 2.74 12.98 9.31
N GLU A 214 1.66 12.24 8.99
CA GLU A 214 1.38 10.94 9.56
C GLU A 214 1.54 9.80 8.55
N CYS A 215 1.90 8.63 9.05
CA CYS A 215 1.88 7.37 8.31
C CYS A 215 0.92 6.39 8.96
N SER A 216 0.25 5.58 8.15
CA SER A 216 -0.56 4.47 8.63
C SER A 216 0.27 3.20 8.72
N VAL A 217 0.25 2.55 9.88
CA VAL A 217 0.78 1.19 10.07
C VAL A 217 -0.39 0.25 10.21
N PHE A 218 -0.44 -0.80 9.40
CA PHE A 218 -1.59 -1.67 9.36
C PHE A 218 -1.28 -3.08 8.92
N LYS A 219 -2.11 -3.99 9.44
CA LYS A 219 -2.04 -5.42 9.14
C LYS A 219 -2.51 -5.68 7.71
N VAL A 220 -1.96 -6.73 7.11
CA VAL A 220 -2.35 -7.23 5.78
C VAL A 220 -2.81 -8.67 5.88
N GLY A 221 -3.52 -9.17 4.86
CA GLY A 221 -4.17 -10.46 4.87
C GLY A 221 -5.69 -10.35 5.02
N ARG A 222 -6.42 -11.30 4.47
CA ARG A 222 -7.89 -11.23 4.39
C ARG A 222 -8.59 -11.30 5.72
N GLU A 223 -8.06 -12.05 6.67
CA GLU A 223 -8.74 -12.35 7.92
C GLU A 223 -8.60 -11.24 8.96
N PHE A 224 -7.48 -10.51 8.92
CA PHE A 224 -7.08 -9.56 9.97
C PHE A 224 -6.52 -8.24 9.43
N GLY A 225 -6.45 -8.08 8.11
CA GLY A 225 -5.98 -6.86 7.47
C GLY A 225 -6.96 -5.71 7.61
N ALA A 226 -6.44 -4.50 7.56
CA ALA A 226 -7.26 -3.30 7.55
C ALA A 226 -7.92 -3.14 6.18
N VAL A 227 -9.25 -3.01 6.16
CA VAL A 227 -10.01 -2.60 4.98
C VAL A 227 -9.73 -1.13 4.70
N HIS A 228 -9.24 -0.86 3.50
CA HIS A 228 -8.80 0.46 3.07
C HIS A 228 -9.08 0.70 1.58
N SER A 229 -8.99 1.95 1.15
CA SER A 229 -9.22 2.38 -0.22
C SER A 229 -8.25 3.51 -0.59
N GLU A 230 -7.91 3.60 -1.86
CA GLU A 230 -7.39 4.85 -2.41
C GLU A 230 -8.45 5.97 -2.27
N PRO A 231 -8.02 7.21 -2.03
CA PRO A 231 -8.91 8.37 -2.02
C PRO A 231 -9.28 8.81 -3.43
N CYS A 232 -10.30 9.66 -3.54
CA CYS A 232 -10.59 10.42 -4.75
C CYS A 232 -9.37 11.28 -5.13
N MET A 233 -9.00 11.26 -6.43
CA MET A 233 -7.84 11.99 -6.95
C MET A 233 -8.20 12.94 -8.10
N SER A 234 -9.49 13.21 -8.32
CA SER A 234 -9.96 14.09 -9.39
C SER A 234 -9.99 15.57 -9.01
N GLU A 235 -10.02 15.89 -7.71
CA GLU A 235 -10.28 17.25 -7.22
C GLU A 235 -9.04 18.11 -6.99
N GLY A 236 -7.83 17.57 -7.17
CA GLY A 236 -6.57 18.29 -6.97
C GLY A 236 -5.74 18.45 -8.23
N ASP A 237 -5.06 19.58 -8.38
CA ASP A 237 -4.23 19.89 -9.57
C ASP A 237 -2.80 19.34 -9.49
N SER A 238 -2.30 19.05 -8.27
CA SER A 238 -0.91 18.67 -8.04
C SER A 238 -0.62 17.18 -8.19
N GLY A 239 -1.66 16.34 -8.33
CA GLY A 239 -1.53 14.88 -8.27
C GLY A 239 -1.24 14.35 -6.86
N ARG A 240 -0.87 13.07 -6.77
CA ARG A 240 -0.66 12.33 -5.52
C ARG A 240 0.69 11.61 -5.48
N VAL A 241 1.40 11.68 -4.37
CA VAL A 241 2.63 10.93 -4.09
C VAL A 241 2.44 10.02 -2.89
N PHE A 242 2.21 8.74 -3.17
CA PHE A 242 1.99 7.70 -2.18
C PHE A 242 3.26 6.89 -1.93
N ILE A 243 3.54 6.56 -0.67
CA ILE A 243 4.65 5.71 -0.29
C ILE A 243 4.13 4.48 0.43
N ASN A 244 4.63 3.31 0.03
CA ASN A 244 4.34 2.02 0.65
C ASN A 244 5.64 1.34 1.08
N VAL A 245 5.66 0.78 2.28
CA VAL A 245 6.79 0.06 2.88
C VAL A 245 6.29 -1.27 3.40
N VAL A 246 6.87 -2.35 2.90
CA VAL A 246 6.63 -3.73 3.35
C VAL A 246 7.92 -4.25 3.99
N PRO A 247 8.00 -4.30 5.33
CA PRO A 247 9.16 -4.84 6.02
C PRO A 247 9.24 -6.36 5.82
N GLY A 248 10.45 -6.88 5.69
CA GLY A 248 10.67 -8.32 5.53
C GLY A 248 12.07 -8.72 5.94
N THR A 249 12.25 -10.01 6.19
CA THR A 249 13.57 -10.63 6.26
C THR A 249 14.24 -10.64 4.89
N GLU A 250 15.56 -10.79 4.87
CA GLU A 250 16.29 -10.91 3.61
C GLU A 250 15.79 -12.09 2.76
N ASP A 251 15.55 -13.23 3.39
CA ASP A 251 15.09 -14.45 2.72
C ASP A 251 13.70 -14.29 2.09
N GLU A 252 12.76 -13.70 2.84
CA GLU A 252 11.41 -13.39 2.34
C GLU A 252 11.47 -12.48 1.10
N LEU A 253 12.29 -11.43 1.15
CA LEU A 253 12.45 -10.48 0.03
C LEU A 253 13.17 -11.12 -1.16
N ARG A 254 14.17 -11.99 -0.92
CA ARG A 254 14.83 -12.80 -1.97
C ARG A 254 13.85 -13.76 -2.64
N VAL A 255 12.95 -14.38 -1.89
CA VAL A 255 11.88 -15.23 -2.44
C VAL A 255 10.93 -14.38 -3.28
N LEU A 256 10.51 -13.22 -2.77
CA LEU A 256 9.61 -12.30 -3.48
C LEU A 256 10.21 -11.83 -4.83
N MET A 257 11.46 -11.37 -4.84
CA MET A 257 12.13 -10.92 -6.07
C MET A 257 12.26 -12.06 -7.10
N ARG A 258 12.60 -13.27 -6.65
CA ARG A 258 12.70 -14.43 -7.55
C ARG A 258 11.37 -14.78 -8.21
N LYS A 259 10.24 -14.63 -7.51
CA LYS A 259 8.90 -14.83 -8.11
C LYS A 259 8.63 -13.88 -9.29
N TRP A 260 9.29 -12.72 -9.31
CA TRP A 260 9.20 -11.74 -10.40
C TRP A 260 10.34 -11.83 -11.42
N GLY A 261 11.19 -12.85 -11.32
CA GLY A 261 12.37 -13.00 -12.18
C GLY A 261 13.44 -11.92 -11.94
N MET A 262 13.47 -11.36 -10.73
CA MET A 262 14.43 -10.32 -10.33
C MET A 262 15.40 -10.85 -9.26
N GLU A 263 16.56 -10.22 -9.17
CA GLU A 263 17.55 -10.48 -8.12
C GLU A 263 17.34 -9.53 -6.94
N PHE A 264 17.90 -9.86 -5.78
CA PHE A 264 17.91 -8.99 -4.59
C PHE A 264 19.36 -8.62 -4.23
N PRO A 265 19.66 -7.35 -3.86
CA PRO A 265 18.74 -6.21 -3.82
C PRO A 265 18.46 -5.64 -5.21
N ARG A 266 17.35 -4.91 -5.36
CA ARG A 266 16.94 -4.35 -6.64
C ARG A 266 16.21 -3.03 -6.50
N GLN A 267 16.44 -2.17 -7.47
CA GLN A 267 15.76 -0.90 -7.63
C GLN A 267 15.40 -0.67 -9.09
N TRP A 268 14.24 -0.08 -9.33
CA TRP A 268 13.73 0.20 -10.66
C TRP A 268 12.62 1.23 -10.58
N TRP A 269 12.33 1.88 -11.70
CA TRP A 269 11.12 2.66 -11.83
C TRP A 269 10.51 2.44 -13.21
N VAL A 270 9.20 2.66 -13.30
CA VAL A 270 8.43 2.53 -14.53
C VAL A 270 7.57 3.77 -14.67
N GLY A 271 7.68 4.43 -15.81
CA GLY A 271 6.76 5.49 -16.21
C GLY A 271 5.44 4.91 -16.66
N GLY A 272 4.33 5.44 -16.14
CA GLY A 272 3.03 5.33 -16.79
C GLY A 272 3.05 6.10 -18.10
N ARG A 273 2.20 5.70 -19.04
CA ARG A 273 1.92 6.50 -20.23
C ARG A 273 1.09 7.73 -19.86
#